data_AF-A0A3W5RL51-F1
#
_entry.id   AF-A0A3W5RL51-F1
#
_cell.length_a   1.000
_cell.length_b   1.000
_cell.length_c   1.000
_cell.angle_alpha   90.00
_cell.angle_beta   90.00
_cell.angle_gamma   90.00
#
_symmetry.space_group_name_H-M   'P 1'
#
loop_
_entity.id
_entity.type
_entity.pdbx_description
1 polymer ?
#
loop_
_entity_poly.entity_id
_entity_poly.type
_entity_poly.pdbx_seq_one_letter_code
_entity_poly.pdbx_strand_id
1 'polypeptide(L)'
;MIPKNNRILHFFFSNAKFAADLAIYRDIGEYIYWRLDEDEKIIATLNKSLGSYSDVSKYKCPIYSGITLFEIMVHEGIHQGLQDHLWLHYYTHFAKKIIKNMNRQSNEYSGEWETPFHFLLCHLFSIAINWAEQCEWIDEKDILQENKETENFDLHYISKEATKLLGAMLELVLPNSKLTLKSRKDILGIIVSCYIRLKRNKKLKDVADALLIFTTRGEGNLASPYYRKELLEIFNTLDDYRLRSDAPEFREAIESAIQARPN
;
A
#
# COMPACT_ATOMS: atom_id res chain seq x y z
N MET A 1 12.33 9.72 -12.28
CA MET A 1 12.46 10.91 -13.16
C MET A 1 11.68 10.73 -14.45
N ILE A 2 10.54 11.42 -14.57
CA ILE A 2 9.64 11.34 -15.72
C ILE A 2 10.25 12.00 -16.98
N PRO A 3 10.37 11.28 -18.10
CA PRO A 3 10.87 11.84 -19.36
C PRO A 3 10.03 13.01 -19.90
N LYS A 4 10.68 14.03 -20.48
CA LYS A 4 10.03 15.24 -21.05
C LYS A 4 9.05 14.94 -22.20
N ASN A 5 9.21 13.82 -22.89
CA ASN A 5 8.28 13.40 -23.95
C ASN A 5 6.90 12.97 -23.39
N ASN A 6 6.82 12.56 -22.12
CA ASN A 6 5.57 12.34 -21.40
C ASN A 6 5.02 13.65 -20.86
N ARG A 7 4.66 14.57 -21.76
CA ARG A 7 4.39 15.99 -21.47
C ARG A 7 3.43 16.24 -20.31
N ILE A 8 2.33 15.49 -20.24
CA ILE A 8 1.30 15.67 -19.20
C ILE A 8 1.85 15.22 -17.84
N LEU A 9 2.35 13.99 -17.75
CA LEU A 9 2.91 13.45 -16.50
C LEU A 9 4.12 14.27 -16.03
N HIS A 10 4.97 14.68 -16.97
CA HIS A 10 6.11 15.53 -16.66
C HIS A 10 5.64 16.87 -16.09
N PHE A 11 4.70 17.55 -16.73
CA PHE A 11 4.17 18.83 -16.24
C PHE A 11 3.63 18.74 -14.81
N PHE A 12 2.85 17.70 -14.50
CA PHE A 12 2.23 17.58 -13.18
C PHE A 12 3.16 17.04 -12.10
N PHE A 13 4.06 16.11 -12.43
CA PHE A 13 4.74 15.29 -11.41
C PHE A 13 6.27 15.36 -11.45
N SER A 14 6.90 15.98 -12.47
CA SER A 14 8.36 16.10 -12.46
C SER A 14 8.88 17.00 -11.34
N ASN A 15 8.02 17.85 -10.77
CA ASN A 15 8.27 18.57 -9.53
C ASN A 15 7.19 18.14 -8.52
N ALA A 16 7.60 17.32 -7.55
CA ALA A 16 6.66 16.76 -6.58
C ALA A 16 6.10 17.82 -5.62
N LYS A 17 6.88 18.88 -5.32
CA LYS A 17 6.43 20.03 -4.52
C LYS A 17 5.31 20.78 -5.24
N PHE A 18 5.46 21.01 -6.54
CA PHE A 18 4.40 21.62 -7.37
C PHE A 18 3.11 20.78 -7.35
N ALA A 19 3.22 19.45 -7.43
CA ALA A 19 2.07 18.56 -7.33
C ALA A 19 1.37 18.65 -5.96
N ALA A 20 2.15 18.77 -4.88
CA ALA A 20 1.65 18.95 -3.51
C ALA A 20 0.95 20.31 -3.35
N ASP A 21 1.59 21.39 -3.80
CA ASP A 21 1.07 22.76 -3.68
C ASP A 21 -0.26 22.96 -4.45
N LEU A 22 -0.41 22.30 -5.60
CA LEU A 22 -1.67 22.27 -6.36
C LEU A 22 -2.70 21.26 -5.83
N ALA A 23 -2.32 20.45 -4.83
CA ALA A 23 -3.14 19.38 -4.29
C ALA A 23 -3.68 18.41 -5.36
N ILE A 24 -2.85 18.05 -6.36
CA ILE A 24 -3.26 17.17 -7.47
C ILE A 24 -3.76 15.81 -6.95
N TYR A 25 -3.20 15.34 -5.83
CA TYR A 25 -3.66 14.15 -5.12
C TYR A 25 -5.16 14.19 -4.78
N ARG A 26 -5.71 15.37 -4.49
CA ARG A 26 -7.11 15.51 -4.07
C ARG A 26 -8.04 15.29 -5.24
N ASP A 27 -7.75 15.89 -6.39
CA ASP A 27 -8.60 15.75 -7.58
C ASP A 27 -8.62 14.29 -8.07
N ILE A 28 -7.46 13.63 -8.05
CA ILE A 28 -7.37 12.20 -8.36
C ILE A 28 -8.08 11.37 -7.29
N GLY A 29 -7.85 11.69 -6.01
CA GLY A 29 -8.36 10.95 -4.87
C GLY A 29 -9.87 10.97 -4.76
N GLU A 30 -10.47 12.15 -4.79
CA GLU A 30 -11.91 12.34 -4.76
C GLU A 30 -12.59 11.69 -5.98
N TYR A 31 -11.98 11.77 -7.16
CA TYR A 31 -12.53 11.11 -8.35
C TYR A 31 -12.58 9.58 -8.20
N ILE A 32 -11.49 8.96 -7.74
CA ILE A 32 -11.46 7.50 -7.49
C ILE A 32 -12.46 7.15 -6.39
N TYR A 33 -12.48 7.91 -5.30
CA TYR A 33 -13.38 7.69 -4.18
C TYR A 33 -14.84 7.73 -4.63
N TRP A 34 -15.24 8.76 -5.38
CA TRP A 34 -16.57 8.90 -5.95
C TRP A 34 -16.95 7.72 -6.86
N ARG A 35 -16.05 7.32 -7.79
CA ARG A 35 -16.28 6.14 -8.65
C ARG A 35 -16.45 4.86 -7.85
N LEU A 36 -15.71 4.72 -6.76
CA LEU A 36 -15.81 3.57 -5.87
C LEU A 36 -17.02 3.61 -4.95
N ASP A 37 -17.72 4.74 -4.80
CA ASP A 37 -18.87 4.87 -3.87
C ASP A 37 -20.21 5.00 -4.60
N GLU A 38 -20.26 5.69 -5.73
CA GLU A 38 -21.50 6.09 -6.40
C GLU A 38 -21.69 5.49 -7.81
N ASP A 39 -20.64 5.02 -8.47
CA ASP A 39 -20.75 4.47 -9.83
C ASP A 39 -21.11 2.97 -9.82
N GLU A 40 -22.42 2.69 -9.69
CA GLU A 40 -22.96 1.33 -9.65
C GLU A 40 -22.56 0.47 -10.86
N LYS A 41 -22.42 1.09 -12.05
CA LYS A 41 -22.06 0.36 -13.28
C LYS A 41 -20.61 -0.12 -13.22
N ILE A 42 -19.70 0.73 -12.74
CA ILE A 42 -18.31 0.34 -12.51
C ILE A 42 -18.23 -0.71 -11.41
N ILE A 43 -18.93 -0.51 -10.29
CA ILE A 43 -18.95 -1.47 -9.17
C ILE A 43 -19.43 -2.85 -9.64
N ALA A 44 -20.51 -2.91 -10.42
CA ALA A 44 -21.03 -4.15 -10.98
C ALA A 44 -20.02 -4.80 -11.94
N THR A 45 -19.32 -3.98 -12.75
CA THR A 45 -18.31 -4.48 -13.71
C THR A 45 -17.08 -5.04 -13.01
N LEU A 46 -16.60 -4.39 -11.94
CA LEU A 46 -15.43 -4.82 -11.19
C LEU A 46 -15.66 -6.06 -10.30
N ASN A 47 -16.92 -6.46 -10.13
CA ASN A 47 -17.32 -7.71 -9.47
C ASN A 47 -17.50 -8.90 -10.42
N LYS A 48 -17.38 -8.70 -11.74
CA LYS A 48 -17.42 -9.80 -12.70
C LYS A 48 -16.14 -10.64 -12.60
N SER A 49 -16.14 -11.81 -13.24
CA SER A 49 -14.93 -12.60 -13.39
C SER A 49 -13.80 -11.77 -14.00
N LEU A 50 -12.55 -12.03 -13.57
CA LEU A 50 -11.38 -11.27 -13.99
C LEU A 50 -11.25 -11.16 -15.52
N GLY A 51 -11.45 -12.27 -16.24
CA GLY A 51 -11.28 -12.30 -17.70
C GLY A 51 -9.93 -11.73 -18.13
N SER A 52 -9.93 -10.84 -19.12
CA SER A 52 -8.72 -10.13 -19.61
C SER A 52 -8.42 -8.82 -18.88
N TYR A 53 -8.95 -8.63 -17.67
CA TYR A 53 -8.80 -7.36 -16.95
C TYR A 53 -7.34 -7.07 -16.59
N SER A 54 -6.62 -8.05 -16.02
CA SER A 54 -5.21 -7.91 -15.62
C SER A 54 -4.28 -7.54 -16.78
N ASP A 55 -4.65 -7.93 -18.00
CA ASP A 55 -3.75 -7.84 -19.16
C ASP A 55 -4.10 -6.67 -20.07
N VAL A 56 -5.40 -6.38 -20.25
CA VAL A 56 -5.86 -5.41 -21.25
C VAL A 56 -6.88 -4.43 -20.67
N SER A 57 -7.93 -4.91 -19.99
CA SER A 57 -9.06 -4.05 -19.66
C SER A 57 -8.77 -3.05 -18.54
N LYS A 58 -7.76 -3.30 -17.69
CA LYS A 58 -7.31 -2.35 -16.66
C LYS A 58 -6.92 -1.00 -17.25
N TYR A 59 -6.35 -0.94 -18.45
CA TYR A 59 -5.96 0.31 -19.11
C TYR A 59 -7.14 1.18 -19.55
N LYS A 60 -8.36 0.63 -19.52
CA LYS A 60 -9.62 1.36 -19.75
C LYS A 60 -10.37 1.64 -18.44
N CYS A 61 -9.88 1.15 -17.31
CA CYS A 61 -10.52 1.30 -16.01
C CYS A 61 -10.08 2.63 -15.38
N PRO A 62 -11.01 3.58 -15.14
CA PRO A 62 -10.65 4.89 -14.58
C PRO A 62 -10.07 4.79 -13.15
N ILE A 63 -10.48 3.78 -12.38
CA ILE A 63 -9.92 3.52 -11.04
C ILE A 63 -8.47 3.07 -11.14
N TYR A 64 -8.16 2.13 -12.06
CA TYR A 64 -6.79 1.68 -12.28
C TYR A 64 -5.90 2.84 -12.74
N SER A 65 -6.35 3.62 -13.72
CA SER A 65 -5.59 4.80 -14.19
C SER A 65 -5.35 5.81 -13.08
N GLY A 66 -6.34 6.08 -12.22
CA GLY A 66 -6.18 6.98 -11.07
C GLY A 66 -5.17 6.44 -10.04
N ILE A 67 -5.24 5.15 -9.73
CA ILE A 67 -4.27 4.46 -8.86
C ILE A 67 -2.85 4.60 -9.41
N THR A 68 -2.66 4.38 -10.72
CA THR A 68 -1.35 4.54 -11.38
C THR A 68 -0.87 6.00 -11.39
N LEU A 69 -1.76 6.99 -11.48
CA LEU A 69 -1.36 8.40 -11.34
C LEU A 69 -0.84 8.69 -9.93
N PHE A 70 -1.49 8.15 -8.88
CA PHE A 70 -0.95 8.20 -7.52
C PHE A 70 0.41 7.52 -7.42
N GLU A 71 0.56 6.32 -7.99
CA GLU A 71 1.82 5.57 -8.01
C GLU A 71 2.98 6.44 -8.52
N ILE A 72 2.79 7.06 -9.69
CA ILE A 72 3.80 7.91 -10.33
C ILE A 72 4.10 9.15 -9.49
N MET A 73 3.06 9.84 -9.01
CA MET A 73 3.21 11.08 -8.24
C MET A 73 3.98 10.83 -6.93
N VAL A 74 3.61 9.81 -6.17
CA VAL A 74 4.28 9.46 -4.91
C VAL A 74 5.69 8.93 -5.18
N HIS A 75 5.89 8.17 -6.24
CA HIS A 75 7.22 7.71 -6.65
C HIS A 75 8.17 8.90 -6.92
N GLU A 76 7.74 9.92 -7.66
CA GLU A 76 8.57 11.12 -7.87
C GLU A 76 8.80 11.89 -6.57
N GLY A 77 7.81 11.95 -5.66
CA GLY A 77 7.97 12.52 -4.32
C GLY A 77 9.08 11.85 -3.50
N ILE A 78 9.15 10.51 -3.53
CA ILE A 78 10.18 9.74 -2.83
C ILE A 78 11.57 10.12 -3.34
N HIS A 79 11.79 10.09 -4.67
CA HIS A 79 13.10 10.38 -5.26
C HIS A 79 13.54 11.84 -5.11
N GLN A 80 12.60 12.77 -4.92
CA GLN A 80 12.90 14.18 -4.68
C GLN A 80 13.06 14.52 -3.19
N GLY A 81 12.92 13.55 -2.28
CA GLY A 81 13.02 13.73 -0.83
C GLY A 81 11.92 14.63 -0.25
N LEU A 82 10.73 14.63 -0.85
CA LEU A 82 9.63 15.49 -0.43
C LEU A 82 9.17 15.16 1.01
N GLN A 83 8.97 16.19 1.83
CA GLN A 83 8.52 16.07 3.23
C GLN A 83 6.99 16.21 3.37
N ASP A 84 6.26 15.89 2.30
CA ASP A 84 4.80 15.81 2.21
C ASP A 84 4.46 14.44 1.63
N HIS A 85 3.53 13.72 2.25
CA HIS A 85 3.21 12.35 1.87
C HIS A 85 2.23 12.25 0.70
N LEU A 86 1.91 13.37 0.04
CA LEU A 86 1.08 13.48 -1.16
C LEU A 86 -0.28 12.81 -1.00
N TRP A 87 -0.79 12.83 0.23
CA TRP A 87 -2.00 12.10 0.64
C TRP A 87 -2.06 10.64 0.16
N LEU A 88 -0.94 9.92 0.18
CA LEU A 88 -0.90 8.48 -0.16
C LEU A 88 -1.93 7.64 0.64
N HIS A 89 -2.35 8.13 1.82
CA HIS A 89 -3.38 7.53 2.67
C HIS A 89 -4.78 7.46 2.03
N TYR A 90 -5.02 8.13 0.89
CA TYR A 90 -6.21 7.87 0.07
C TYR A 90 -6.37 6.38 -0.29
N TYR A 91 -5.27 5.63 -0.38
CA TYR A 91 -5.30 4.18 -0.64
C TYR A 91 -6.05 3.42 0.46
N THR A 92 -6.01 3.86 1.72
CA THR A 92 -6.83 3.27 2.79
C THR A 92 -8.33 3.44 2.51
N HIS A 93 -8.72 4.62 2.01
CA HIS A 93 -10.10 4.90 1.62
C HIS A 93 -10.52 4.05 0.41
N PHE A 94 -9.65 3.89 -0.58
CA PHE A 94 -9.90 3.04 -1.74
C PHE A 94 -10.06 1.59 -1.33
N ALA A 95 -9.14 1.04 -0.53
CA ALA A 95 -9.20 -0.32 -0.02
C ALA A 95 -10.51 -0.56 0.76
N LYS A 96 -10.91 0.38 1.62
CA LYS A 96 -12.17 0.32 2.36
C LYS A 96 -13.39 0.25 1.43
N LYS A 97 -13.44 1.06 0.37
CA LYS A 97 -14.55 1.04 -0.60
C LYS A 97 -14.54 -0.22 -1.47
N ILE A 98 -13.36 -0.66 -1.93
CA ILE A 98 -13.21 -1.92 -2.68
C ILE A 98 -13.73 -3.09 -1.84
N ILE A 99 -13.29 -3.22 -0.59
CA ILE A 99 -13.74 -4.30 0.31
C ILE A 99 -15.25 -4.18 0.61
N LYS A 100 -15.76 -2.95 0.81
CA LYS A 100 -17.20 -2.73 1.00
C LYS A 100 -18.02 -3.21 -0.20
N ASN A 101 -17.55 -2.98 -1.42
CA ASN A 101 -18.33 -3.22 -2.65
C ASN A 101 -18.01 -4.53 -3.35
N MET A 102 -16.92 -5.21 -3.00
CA MET A 102 -16.61 -6.52 -3.57
C MET A 102 -17.60 -7.59 -3.10
N ASN A 103 -17.91 -8.54 -3.97
CA ASN A 103 -18.56 -9.77 -3.59
C ASN A 103 -17.61 -10.65 -2.76
N ARG A 104 -18.19 -11.54 -1.95
CA ARG A 104 -17.42 -12.56 -1.25
C ARG A 104 -16.77 -13.47 -2.28
N GLN A 105 -15.48 -13.73 -2.09
CA GLN A 105 -14.71 -14.63 -2.93
C GLN A 105 -15.16 -16.08 -2.78
N SER A 106 -15.05 -16.85 -3.87
CA SER A 106 -15.26 -18.29 -3.84
C SER A 106 -14.05 -19.01 -3.26
N ASN A 107 -14.28 -19.96 -2.35
CA ASN A 107 -13.24 -20.86 -1.86
C ASN A 107 -12.74 -21.84 -2.93
N GLU A 108 -13.48 -22.01 -4.03
CA GLU A 108 -13.14 -22.92 -5.12
C GLU A 108 -12.28 -22.26 -6.19
N TYR A 109 -12.14 -20.93 -6.16
CA TYR A 109 -11.32 -20.21 -7.13
C TYR A 109 -9.83 -20.46 -6.90
N SER A 110 -9.16 -21.03 -7.89
CA SER A 110 -7.74 -21.43 -7.79
C SER A 110 -6.75 -20.42 -8.38
N GLY A 111 -7.21 -19.44 -9.15
CA GLY A 111 -6.34 -18.43 -9.78
C GLY A 111 -5.75 -17.41 -8.79
N GLU A 112 -5.00 -16.46 -9.34
CA GLU A 112 -4.38 -15.37 -8.56
C GLU A 112 -5.42 -14.34 -8.14
N TRP A 113 -6.24 -13.84 -9.09
CA TRP A 113 -7.31 -12.88 -8.80
C TRP A 113 -8.66 -13.26 -9.40
N GLU A 114 -9.65 -13.53 -8.55
CA GLU A 114 -11.01 -13.89 -8.97
C GLU A 114 -11.74 -12.79 -9.78
N THR A 115 -11.63 -11.54 -9.34
CA THR A 115 -12.34 -10.40 -9.92
C THR A 115 -11.41 -9.19 -10.10
N PRO A 116 -11.78 -8.22 -10.94
CA PRO A 116 -11.07 -6.94 -11.01
C PRO A 116 -10.95 -6.22 -9.66
N PHE A 117 -11.95 -6.31 -8.78
CA PHE A 117 -11.83 -5.76 -7.41
C PHE A 117 -10.75 -6.47 -6.59
N HIS A 118 -10.66 -7.80 -6.68
CA HIS A 118 -9.59 -8.54 -6.03
C HIS A 118 -8.21 -8.11 -6.57
N PHE A 119 -8.07 -8.01 -7.89
CA PHE A 119 -6.85 -7.50 -8.53
C PHE A 119 -6.49 -6.10 -8.03
N LEU A 120 -7.45 -5.16 -8.04
CA LEU A 120 -7.23 -3.78 -7.63
C LEU A 120 -6.80 -3.69 -6.16
N LEU A 121 -7.42 -4.47 -5.27
CA LEU A 121 -7.04 -4.52 -3.86
C LEU A 121 -5.59 -4.97 -3.70
N CYS A 122 -5.21 -6.09 -4.32
CA CYS A 122 -3.83 -6.59 -4.27
C CYS A 122 -2.85 -5.59 -4.92
N HIS A 123 -3.27 -4.88 -5.96
CA HIS A 123 -2.46 -3.86 -6.62
C HIS A 123 -2.19 -2.66 -5.71
N LEU A 124 -3.15 -2.23 -4.87
CA LEU A 124 -2.92 -1.18 -3.86
C LEU A 124 -1.80 -1.59 -2.89
N PHE A 125 -1.78 -2.84 -2.42
CA PHE A 125 -0.71 -3.35 -1.57
C PHE A 125 0.63 -3.40 -2.31
N SER A 126 0.64 -3.88 -3.55
CA SER A 126 1.87 -3.94 -4.36
C SER A 126 2.50 -2.55 -4.54
N ILE A 127 1.68 -1.52 -4.80
CA ILE A 127 2.17 -0.15 -4.96
C ILE A 127 2.68 0.40 -3.62
N ALA A 128 1.94 0.21 -2.52
CA ALA A 128 2.38 0.67 -1.21
C ALA A 128 3.67 -0.04 -0.73
N ILE A 129 3.86 -1.32 -1.07
CA ILE A 129 5.12 -2.04 -0.87
C ILE A 129 6.23 -1.40 -1.70
N ASN A 130 5.99 -1.14 -2.98
CA ASN A 130 6.98 -0.47 -3.83
C ASN A 130 7.40 0.87 -3.23
N TRP A 131 6.47 1.70 -2.76
CA TRP A 131 6.76 2.99 -2.11
C TRP A 131 7.57 2.83 -0.81
N ALA A 132 7.29 1.82 0.00
CA ALA A 132 8.10 1.53 1.19
C ALA A 132 9.54 1.15 0.82
N GLU A 133 9.75 0.42 -0.28
CA GLU A 133 11.06 -0.06 -0.71
C GLU A 133 11.83 0.93 -1.59
N GLN A 134 11.13 1.87 -2.26
CA GLN A 134 11.73 2.80 -3.22
C GLN A 134 12.88 3.64 -2.64
N CYS A 135 12.86 3.89 -1.33
CA CYS A 135 13.92 4.63 -0.65
C CYS A 135 15.32 4.01 -0.81
N GLU A 136 15.42 2.72 -1.14
CA GLU A 136 16.69 2.06 -1.46
C GLU A 136 17.43 2.69 -2.64
N TRP A 137 16.69 3.27 -3.60
CA TRP A 137 17.21 3.77 -4.87
C TRP A 137 17.20 5.29 -4.99
N ILE A 138 17.08 6.03 -3.88
CA ILE A 138 17.19 7.49 -3.91
C ILE A 138 18.64 7.89 -4.22
N ASP A 139 18.83 8.71 -5.26
CA ASP A 139 20.10 9.43 -5.48
C ASP A 139 19.99 10.79 -4.76
N GLU A 140 20.83 11.01 -3.74
CA GLU A 140 20.84 12.26 -2.97
C GLU A 140 21.09 13.51 -3.83
N LYS A 141 21.61 13.35 -5.05
CA LYS A 141 21.79 14.45 -6.02
C LYS A 141 20.48 14.91 -6.65
N ASP A 142 19.48 14.04 -6.71
CA ASP A 142 18.16 14.35 -7.27
C ASP A 142 17.23 15.02 -6.24
N ILE A 143 17.63 15.03 -4.97
CA ILE A 143 16.92 15.71 -3.89
C ILE A 143 17.10 17.23 -4.02
N LEU A 144 15.98 17.94 -4.12
CA LEU A 144 15.95 19.40 -4.19
C LEU A 144 16.53 20.02 -2.91
N GLN A 145 17.36 21.06 -3.05
CA GLN A 145 18.03 21.71 -1.93
C GLN A 145 17.03 22.26 -0.89
N GLU A 146 15.90 22.81 -1.36
CA GLU A 146 14.81 23.29 -0.50
C GLU A 146 14.24 22.19 0.42
N ASN A 147 14.18 20.94 -0.05
CA ASN A 147 13.70 19.83 0.77
C ASN A 147 14.73 19.50 1.86
N LYS A 148 16.03 19.52 1.54
CA LYS A 148 17.12 19.26 2.51
C LYS A 148 17.18 20.28 3.63
N GLU A 149 16.72 21.50 3.37
CA GLU A 149 16.71 22.62 4.33
C GLU A 149 15.45 22.63 5.21
N THR A 150 14.50 21.72 4.97
CA THR A 150 13.30 21.57 5.81
C THR A 150 13.69 21.08 7.20
N GLU A 151 13.12 21.71 8.23
CA GLU A 151 13.29 21.26 9.61
C GLU A 151 12.88 19.79 9.76
N ASN A 152 13.70 18.98 10.43
CA ASN A 152 13.49 17.54 10.60
C ASN A 152 13.41 16.74 9.30
N PHE A 153 14.15 17.16 8.26
CA PHE A 153 14.25 16.40 7.00
C PHE A 153 14.54 14.91 7.25
N ASP A 154 13.64 14.07 6.75
CA ASP A 154 13.74 12.62 6.79
C ASP A 154 13.76 12.07 5.36
N LEU A 155 14.91 11.51 4.97
CA LEU A 155 15.11 10.91 3.65
C LEU A 155 14.08 9.81 3.34
N HIS A 156 13.61 9.11 4.37
CA HIS A 156 12.68 7.99 4.24
C HIS A 156 11.24 8.35 4.61
N TYR A 157 10.92 9.64 4.71
CA TYR A 157 9.61 10.13 5.19
C TYR A 157 8.43 9.44 4.49
N ILE A 158 8.35 9.54 3.15
CA ILE A 158 7.24 8.96 2.38
C ILE A 158 7.24 7.43 2.48
N SER A 159 8.42 6.79 2.48
CA SER A 159 8.50 5.33 2.64
C SER A 159 7.99 4.88 4.01
N LYS A 160 8.26 5.61 5.09
CA LYS A 160 7.67 5.34 6.42
C LYS A 160 6.16 5.55 6.41
N GLU A 161 5.66 6.60 5.79
CA GLU A 161 4.21 6.82 5.61
C GLU A 161 3.56 5.70 4.78
N ALA A 162 4.25 5.14 3.78
CA ALA A 162 3.78 3.97 3.04
C ALA A 162 3.68 2.73 3.94
N THR A 163 4.58 2.55 4.90
CA THR A 163 4.49 1.44 5.86
C THR A 163 3.30 1.60 6.82
N LYS A 164 2.98 2.83 7.21
CA LYS A 164 1.75 3.16 7.95
C LYS A 164 0.50 2.83 7.15
N LEU A 165 0.48 3.21 5.86
CA LEU A 165 -0.59 2.84 4.93
C LEU A 165 -0.76 1.32 4.82
N LEU A 166 0.34 0.56 4.69
CA LEU A 166 0.30 -0.90 4.64
C LEU A 166 -0.35 -1.50 5.89
N GLY A 167 0.01 -1.02 7.09
CA GLY A 167 -0.62 -1.42 8.34
C GLY A 167 -2.14 -1.14 8.34
N ALA A 168 -2.52 0.09 7.97
CA ALA A 168 -3.92 0.49 7.94
C ALA A 168 -4.77 -0.35 6.95
N MET A 169 -4.25 -0.65 5.76
CA MET A 169 -4.94 -1.52 4.80
C MET A 169 -4.99 -2.97 5.28
N LEU A 170 -3.95 -3.46 5.95
CA LEU A 170 -3.91 -4.82 6.49
C LEU A 170 -4.97 -5.03 7.57
N GLU A 171 -5.21 -4.01 8.42
CA GLU A 171 -6.30 -4.00 9.40
C GLU A 171 -7.70 -4.12 8.76
N LEU A 172 -7.88 -3.65 7.53
CA LEU A 172 -9.14 -3.82 6.78
C LEU A 172 -9.28 -5.22 6.18
N VAL A 173 -8.17 -5.86 5.84
CA VAL A 173 -8.11 -7.11 5.04
C VAL A 173 -8.14 -8.36 5.90
N LEU A 174 -7.27 -8.46 6.92
CA LEU A 174 -7.12 -9.69 7.70
C LEU A 174 -8.41 -10.14 8.39
N PRO A 175 -9.19 -9.28 9.07
CA PRO A 175 -10.43 -9.71 9.69
C PRO A 175 -11.60 -9.91 8.71
N ASN A 176 -11.41 -9.65 7.41
CA ASN A 176 -12.52 -9.58 6.47
C ASN A 176 -12.92 -10.94 5.88
N SER A 177 -14.16 -11.34 6.11
CA SER A 177 -14.71 -12.63 5.65
C SER A 177 -15.11 -12.68 4.18
N LYS A 178 -15.08 -11.55 3.44
CA LYS A 178 -15.26 -11.54 1.98
C LYS A 178 -14.04 -12.09 1.25
N LEU A 179 -12.86 -12.04 1.87
CA LEU A 179 -11.63 -12.57 1.32
C LEU A 179 -11.44 -14.01 1.80
N THR A 180 -10.96 -14.88 0.92
CA THR A 180 -10.57 -16.23 1.30
C THR A 180 -9.35 -16.19 2.22
N LEU A 181 -9.09 -17.29 2.95
CA LEU A 181 -7.85 -17.42 3.71
C LEU A 181 -6.62 -17.33 2.80
N LYS A 182 -6.69 -17.89 1.57
CA LYS A 182 -5.61 -17.80 0.57
C LYS A 182 -5.26 -16.34 0.27
N SER A 183 -6.24 -15.53 -0.13
CA SER A 183 -6.02 -14.11 -0.45
C SER A 183 -5.44 -13.32 0.74
N ARG A 184 -5.93 -13.59 1.96
CA ARG A 184 -5.40 -12.96 3.18
C ARG A 184 -3.95 -13.37 3.47
N LYS A 185 -3.60 -14.65 3.27
CA LYS A 185 -2.22 -15.14 3.36
C LYS A 185 -1.32 -14.53 2.29
N ASP A 186 -1.78 -14.44 1.05
CA ASP A 186 -0.99 -13.88 -0.06
C ASP A 186 -0.64 -12.41 0.23
N ILE A 187 -1.63 -11.60 0.68
CA ILE A 187 -1.41 -10.21 1.08
C ILE A 187 -0.46 -10.09 2.28
N LEU A 188 -0.62 -10.91 3.32
CA LEU A 188 0.30 -10.89 4.45
C LEU A 188 1.72 -11.33 4.03
N GLY A 189 1.81 -12.34 3.16
CA GLY A 189 3.06 -12.90 2.67
C GLY A 189 3.91 -11.88 1.92
N ILE A 190 3.30 -11.04 1.07
CA ILE A 190 4.02 -9.97 0.36
C ILE A 190 4.50 -8.86 1.32
N ILE A 191 3.76 -8.56 2.40
CA ILE A 191 4.19 -7.61 3.44
C ILE A 191 5.35 -8.15 4.25
N VAL A 192 5.28 -9.42 4.68
CA VAL A 192 6.38 -10.07 5.41
C VAL A 192 7.63 -10.16 4.52
N SER A 193 7.44 -10.44 3.23
CA SER A 193 8.54 -10.42 2.25
C SER A 193 9.18 -9.03 2.14
N CYS A 194 8.38 -7.97 2.11
CA CYS A 194 8.85 -6.57 2.12
C CYS A 194 9.66 -6.28 3.38
N TYR A 195 9.14 -6.64 4.56
CA TYR A 195 9.88 -6.50 5.83
C TYR A 195 11.25 -7.19 5.78
N ILE A 196 11.31 -8.42 5.27
CA ILE A 196 12.58 -9.17 5.13
C ILE A 196 13.56 -8.42 4.22
N ARG A 197 13.09 -7.88 3.08
CA ARG A 197 13.94 -7.12 2.15
C ARG A 197 14.46 -5.82 2.77
N LEU A 198 13.58 -5.03 3.38
CA LEU A 198 13.95 -3.80 4.10
C LEU A 198 14.96 -4.08 5.21
N LYS A 199 14.72 -5.10 6.03
CA LYS A 199 15.60 -5.50 7.15
C LYS A 199 17.00 -5.92 6.69
N ARG A 200 17.12 -6.58 5.53
CA ARG A 200 18.42 -7.04 4.99
C ARG A 200 19.34 -5.86 4.66
N ASN A 201 18.79 -4.71 4.30
CA ASN A 201 19.55 -3.50 4.06
C ASN A 201 19.63 -2.65 5.32
N LYS A 202 20.81 -2.61 5.97
CA LYS A 202 21.02 -1.86 7.23
C LYS A 202 20.66 -0.36 7.13
N LYS A 203 20.70 0.23 5.94
CA LYS A 203 20.33 1.63 5.73
C LYS A 203 18.83 1.88 5.86
N LEU A 204 18.01 0.85 5.66
CA LEU A 204 16.54 0.93 5.65
C LEU A 204 15.94 0.41 6.96
N LYS A 205 16.75 0.30 8.02
CA LYS A 205 16.32 -0.24 9.32
C LYS A 205 15.14 0.54 9.89
N ASP A 206 15.17 1.86 9.79
CA ASP A 206 14.10 2.73 10.26
C ASP A 206 12.77 2.51 9.52
N VAL A 207 12.81 2.23 8.22
CA VAL A 207 11.61 1.85 7.43
C VAL A 207 11.14 0.45 7.81
N ALA A 208 12.05 -0.51 7.99
CA ALA A 208 11.71 -1.86 8.45
C ALA A 208 11.05 -1.85 9.84
N ASP A 209 11.58 -1.05 10.77
CA ASP A 209 11.03 -0.86 12.11
C ASP A 209 9.64 -0.19 12.05
N ALA A 210 9.47 0.84 11.20
CA ALA A 210 8.19 1.48 10.99
C ALA A 210 7.14 0.48 10.46
N LEU A 211 7.50 -0.33 9.46
CA LEU A 211 6.63 -1.40 8.95
C LEU A 211 6.21 -2.35 10.06
N LEU A 212 7.18 -2.84 10.84
CA LEU A 212 6.93 -3.73 11.96
C LEU A 212 5.93 -3.14 12.95
N ILE A 213 6.13 -1.88 13.35
CA ILE A 213 5.28 -1.19 14.32
C ILE A 213 3.86 -1.02 13.75
N PHE A 214 3.73 -0.46 12.55
CA PHE A 214 2.43 -0.14 11.99
C PHE A 214 1.62 -1.37 11.61
N THR A 215 2.24 -2.45 11.12
CA THR A 215 1.49 -3.68 10.81
C THR A 215 1.08 -4.47 12.04
N THR A 216 1.77 -4.33 13.18
CA THR A 216 1.48 -5.12 14.38
C THR A 216 0.67 -4.36 15.42
N ARG A 217 1.10 -3.15 15.76
CA ARG A 217 0.48 -2.32 16.80
C ARG A 217 -0.52 -1.32 16.22
N GLY A 218 -0.42 -1.02 14.93
CA GLY A 218 -1.16 0.08 14.30
C GLY A 218 -0.62 1.44 14.71
N GLU A 219 -1.13 2.49 14.09
CA GLU A 219 -0.81 3.86 14.49
C GLU A 219 -1.18 4.09 15.96
N GLY A 220 -0.25 4.66 16.74
CA GLY A 220 -0.50 4.98 18.14
C GLY A 220 -0.82 3.79 19.05
N ASN A 221 -0.51 2.55 18.63
CA ASN A 221 -0.88 1.31 19.33
C ASN A 221 -2.40 1.05 19.35
N LEU A 222 -3.13 1.53 18.33
CA LEU A 222 -4.59 1.45 18.25
C LEU A 222 -5.12 0.20 17.53
N ALA A 223 -4.27 -0.64 16.94
CA ALA A 223 -4.73 -1.84 16.23
C ALA A 223 -5.54 -2.75 17.17
N SER A 224 -6.71 -3.21 16.70
CA SER A 224 -7.64 -3.94 17.57
C SER A 224 -7.07 -5.27 18.06
N PRO A 225 -7.43 -5.74 19.28
CA PRO A 225 -7.03 -7.07 19.75
C PRO A 225 -7.50 -8.20 18.84
N TYR A 226 -8.64 -8.02 18.16
CA TYR A 226 -9.15 -8.99 17.18
C TYR A 226 -8.23 -9.09 15.96
N TYR A 227 -7.86 -7.95 15.38
CA TYR A 227 -6.90 -7.89 14.28
C TYR A 227 -5.57 -8.55 14.65
N ARG A 228 -5.01 -8.23 15.84
CA ARG A 228 -3.71 -8.78 16.27
C ARG A 228 -3.72 -10.31 16.38
N LYS A 229 -4.85 -10.89 16.82
CA LYS A 229 -5.05 -12.35 16.86
C LYS A 229 -5.13 -12.95 15.46
N GLU A 230 -5.98 -12.40 14.59
CA GLU A 230 -6.08 -12.84 13.19
C GLU A 230 -4.72 -12.75 12.47
N LEU A 231 -3.95 -11.68 12.72
CA LEU A 231 -2.61 -11.50 12.19
C LEU A 231 -1.67 -12.64 12.63
N LEU A 232 -1.65 -12.99 13.91
CA LEU A 232 -0.81 -14.09 14.40
C LEU A 232 -1.25 -15.44 13.81
N GLU A 233 -2.55 -15.71 13.76
CA GLU A 233 -3.11 -16.96 13.22
C GLU A 233 -2.77 -17.12 11.74
N ILE A 234 -2.96 -16.08 10.93
CA ILE A 234 -2.65 -16.10 9.50
C ILE A 234 -1.13 -16.17 9.29
N PHE A 235 -0.32 -15.43 10.05
CA PHE A 235 1.14 -15.50 9.98
C PHE A 235 1.66 -16.92 10.21
N ASN A 236 1.14 -17.62 11.23
CA ASN A 236 1.55 -18.98 11.55
C ASN A 236 1.19 -20.01 10.48
N THR A 237 0.21 -19.68 9.62
CA THR A 237 -0.25 -20.55 8.53
C THR A 237 0.30 -20.14 7.16
N LEU A 238 1.20 -19.15 7.07
CA LEU A 238 1.85 -18.81 5.80
C LEU A 238 2.53 -20.03 5.18
N ASP A 239 2.24 -20.26 3.89
CA ASP A 239 2.61 -21.50 3.20
C ASP A 239 4.12 -21.58 2.94
N ASP A 240 4.78 -20.44 2.70
CA ASP A 240 6.24 -20.37 2.59
C ASP A 240 6.89 -20.37 3.98
N TYR A 241 7.51 -21.50 4.32
CA TYR A 241 8.29 -21.64 5.55
C TYR A 241 9.39 -20.59 5.69
N ARG A 242 10.00 -20.15 4.57
CA ARG A 242 11.08 -19.15 4.58
C ARG A 242 10.60 -17.80 5.11
N LEU A 243 9.36 -17.42 4.82
CA LEU A 243 8.79 -16.18 5.35
C LEU A 243 8.73 -16.21 6.88
N ARG A 244 8.40 -17.36 7.46
CA ARG A 244 8.34 -17.53 8.91
C ARG A 244 9.72 -17.66 9.54
N SER A 245 10.66 -18.36 8.89
CA SER A 245 12.03 -18.52 9.41
C SER A 245 12.86 -17.24 9.32
N ASP A 246 12.65 -16.43 8.29
CA ASP A 246 13.48 -15.25 8.00
C ASP A 246 12.94 -13.97 8.67
N ALA A 247 11.74 -14.02 9.25
CA ALA A 247 11.10 -12.91 9.96
C ALA A 247 10.71 -13.23 11.42
N PRO A 248 11.63 -13.77 12.26
CA PRO A 248 11.30 -14.08 13.66
C PRO A 248 10.90 -12.83 14.46
N GLU A 249 11.52 -11.68 14.20
CA GLU A 249 11.19 -10.40 14.86
C GLU A 249 9.79 -9.90 14.47
N PHE A 250 9.29 -10.25 13.28
CA PHE A 250 7.92 -9.96 12.87
C PHE A 250 6.93 -10.72 13.74
N ARG A 251 7.21 -12.01 13.98
CA ARG A 251 6.41 -12.81 14.89
C ARG A 251 6.46 -12.28 16.33
N GLU A 252 7.66 -12.00 16.84
CA GLU A 252 7.85 -11.45 18.19
C GLU A 252 7.12 -10.12 18.37
N ALA A 253 7.12 -9.26 17.35
CA ALA A 253 6.39 -8.00 17.36
C ALA A 253 4.86 -8.20 17.41
N ILE A 254 4.32 -9.19 16.68
CA ILE A 254 2.90 -9.55 16.78
C ILE A 254 2.57 -10.04 18.19
N GLU A 255 3.35 -10.98 18.73
CA GLU A 255 3.15 -11.54 20.06
C GLU A 255 3.24 -10.46 21.15
N SER A 256 4.21 -9.55 21.06
CA SER A 256 4.33 -8.37 21.92
C SER A 256 3.11 -7.44 21.79
N ALA A 257 2.64 -7.18 20.58
CA ALA A 257 1.47 -6.33 20.35
C ALA A 257 0.20 -6.94 20.96
N ILE A 258 0.03 -8.26 20.97
CA ILE A 258 -1.12 -8.93 21.62
C ILE A 258 -1.10 -8.73 23.14
N GLN A 259 0.08 -8.72 23.76
CA GLN A 259 0.24 -8.53 25.21
C GLN A 259 0.10 -7.06 25.63
N ALA A 260 0.44 -6.13 24.73
CA ALA A 260 0.30 -4.71 24.98
C ALA A 260 -1.19 -4.30 25.04
N ARG A 261 -1.58 -3.59 26.11
CA ARG A 261 -2.90 -2.94 26.15
C ARG A 261 -2.97 -1.89 25.03
N PRO A 262 -4.05 -1.81 24.25
CA PRO A 262 -4.28 -0.67 23.36
C PRO A 262 -4.28 0.62 24.20
N ASN A 263 -3.72 1.69 23.64
CA ASN A 263 -3.75 3.02 24.28
C ASN A 263 -5.14 3.62 24.24
#